data_AF-R1G7A7-F1
#
_entry.id   AF-R1G7A7-F1
#
_cell.length_a   1.000
_cell.length_b   1.000
_cell.length_c   1.000
_cell.angle_alpha   90.00
_cell.angle_beta   90.00
_cell.angle_gamma   90.00
#
_symmetry.space_group_name_H-M   'P 1'
#
loop_
_entity.id
_entity.type
_entity.pdbx_description
1 polymer ?
#
loop_
_entity_poly.entity_id
_entity_poly.type
_entity_poly.pdbx_seq_one_letter_code
_entity_poly.pdbx_strand_id
1 'polypeptide(L)'
;MLALILALAILSTLLYRHVLHPAFISPLRRIPAPHWSCHIAPLWIHAARRFGRENRSVRAAHTALGPVVRLGPNELSVASVQGGLSKVYAGGWEKDGWYEFFANYGVPPMFATTGSKPHSVRKRMISNIYSKSTIQSSQSLRAATAVILHDRLLPLLSSLTAADGASDPNASKPSPPTSIYPLISGLTMDFVTSHIFGLASGTNFTQDAAARSRFLHWYKCRHGYSFWPQELPGLTNWLKRWLGLRLVPEFVDQANRDIEKMTWDMCERAAAVLSQGGAEKGLASMKPEDHPAVYGQLSAALEKGSSKKPGVSAPCDVSEQRTQIASEVLDHLAAGFDTSGITLTFLTHELSLRPALQSALRAELLGLSTPLTSASTPEIPTTSYPGWGFIRPSGP
;
A
#
# COMPACT_ATOMS: atom_id res chain seq x y z
N MET A 1 -25.60 6.80 47.91
CA MET A 1 -25.88 8.17 47.40
C MET A 1 -24.82 8.63 46.41
N LEU A 2 -23.56 8.85 46.81
CA LEU A 2 -22.51 9.37 45.90
C LEU A 2 -22.25 8.47 44.67
N ALA A 3 -22.15 7.14 44.86
CA ALA A 3 -21.93 6.21 43.74
C ALA A 3 -23.08 6.21 42.73
N LEU A 4 -24.33 6.35 43.19
CA LEU A 4 -25.51 6.42 42.32
C LEU A 4 -25.54 7.73 41.54
N ILE A 5 -25.22 8.86 42.19
CA ILE A 5 -25.09 10.17 41.54
C ILE A 5 -24.01 10.13 40.47
N LEU A 6 -22.85 9.53 40.77
CA LEU A 6 -21.75 9.39 39.81
C LEU A 6 -22.16 8.50 38.63
N ALA A 7 -22.81 7.36 38.89
CA ALA A 7 -23.30 6.47 37.84
C ALA A 7 -24.31 7.17 36.92
N LEU A 8 -25.27 7.92 37.48
CA LEU A 8 -26.24 8.72 36.73
C LEU A 8 -25.57 9.84 35.93
N ALA A 9 -24.57 10.52 36.50
CA ALA A 9 -23.82 11.57 35.81
C ALA A 9 -23.02 11.00 34.62
N ILE A 10 -22.38 9.84 34.81
CA ILE A 10 -21.66 9.12 33.73
C ILE A 10 -22.66 8.70 32.65
N LEU A 11 -23.77 8.06 33.03
CA LEU A 11 -24.79 7.60 32.08
C LEU A 11 -25.38 8.78 31.29
N SER A 12 -25.71 9.88 31.96
CA SER A 12 -26.23 11.09 31.33
C SER A 12 -25.23 11.71 30.37
N THR A 13 -23.94 11.75 30.74
CA THR A 13 -22.85 12.26 29.90
C THR A 13 -22.64 11.39 28.68
N LEU A 14 -22.67 10.05 28.84
CA LEU A 14 -22.55 9.10 27.73
C LEU A 14 -23.75 9.21 26.79
N LEU A 15 -24.97 9.27 27.33
CA LEU A 15 -26.19 9.44 26.54
C LEU A 15 -26.17 10.76 25.76
N TYR A 16 -25.76 11.87 26.41
CA TYR A 16 -25.60 13.15 25.74
C TYR A 16 -24.56 13.08 24.63
N ARG A 17 -23.35 12.58 24.92
CA ARG A 17 -22.23 12.58 23.98
C ARG A 17 -22.43 11.63 22.79
N HIS A 18 -23.00 10.45 23.00
CA HIS A 18 -23.07 9.40 21.98
C HIS A 18 -24.43 9.28 21.30
N VAL A 19 -25.51 9.80 21.90
CA VAL A 19 -26.86 9.71 21.33
C VAL A 19 -27.44 11.08 21.04
N LEU A 20 -27.62 11.92 22.07
CA LEU A 20 -28.38 13.16 21.92
C LEU A 20 -27.63 14.18 21.04
N HIS A 21 -26.34 14.38 21.29
CA HIS A 21 -25.54 15.34 20.54
C HIS A 21 -25.36 14.93 19.07
N PRO A 22 -24.92 13.71 18.72
CA PRO A 22 -24.72 13.32 17.33
C PRO A 22 -26.00 13.27 16.48
N ALA A 23 -27.14 12.95 17.11
CA ALA A 23 -28.44 12.85 16.43
C ALA A 23 -29.16 14.21 16.30
N PHE A 24 -29.17 15.03 17.36
CA PHE A 24 -30.04 16.21 17.41
C PHE A 24 -29.30 17.55 17.42
N ILE A 25 -28.04 17.60 17.83
CA ILE A 25 -27.33 18.88 18.01
C ILE A 25 -26.26 19.09 16.94
N SER A 26 -25.51 18.05 16.61
CA SER A 26 -24.37 18.10 15.70
C SER A 26 -24.75 18.70 14.33
N PRO A 27 -23.93 19.61 13.77
CA PRO A 27 -24.16 20.13 12.42
C PRO A 27 -24.18 19.02 11.36
N LEU A 28 -23.52 17.88 11.63
CA LEU A 28 -23.50 16.71 10.76
C LEU A 28 -24.86 16.02 10.61
N ARG A 29 -25.86 16.33 11.46
CA ARG A 29 -27.22 15.76 11.32
C ARG A 29 -27.92 16.14 10.02
N ARG A 30 -27.52 17.26 9.41
CA ARG A 30 -28.07 17.75 8.14
C ARG A 30 -27.55 16.99 6.93
N ILE A 31 -26.48 16.22 7.09
CA ILE A 31 -25.90 15.43 6.01
C ILE A 31 -26.72 14.15 5.84
N PRO A 32 -27.18 13.81 4.62
CA PRO A 32 -27.90 12.58 4.34
C PRO A 32 -27.13 11.34 4.79
N ALA A 33 -27.85 10.35 5.33
CA ALA A 33 -27.30 9.08 5.76
C ALA A 33 -28.07 7.91 5.15
N PRO A 34 -27.41 6.81 4.76
CA PRO A 34 -28.07 5.63 4.20
C PRO A 34 -28.79 4.79 5.25
N HIS A 35 -28.52 5.05 6.54
CA HIS A 35 -29.12 4.32 7.65
C HIS A 35 -29.16 5.18 8.91
N TRP A 36 -30.20 5.03 9.73
CA TRP A 36 -30.39 5.81 10.96
C TRP A 36 -29.24 5.64 11.95
N SER A 37 -28.59 4.47 11.97
CA SER A 37 -27.48 4.21 12.87
C SER A 37 -26.33 5.19 12.64
N CYS A 38 -26.09 5.65 11.40
CA CYS A 38 -24.99 6.56 11.08
C CYS A 38 -25.02 7.86 11.89
N HIS A 39 -26.17 8.23 12.45
CA HIS A 39 -26.28 9.39 13.34
C HIS A 39 -25.73 9.16 14.74
N ILE A 40 -25.78 7.91 15.25
CA ILE A 40 -25.45 7.57 16.64
C ILE A 40 -24.23 6.64 16.76
N ALA A 41 -23.99 5.77 15.77
CA ALA A 41 -22.93 4.78 15.77
C ALA A 41 -22.56 4.33 14.34
N PRO A 42 -21.29 3.99 14.06
CA PRO A 42 -20.82 3.54 12.74
C PRO A 42 -21.27 2.11 12.36
N LEU A 43 -22.39 1.62 12.90
CA LEU A 43 -22.83 0.22 12.75
C LEU A 43 -23.06 -0.18 11.28
N TRP A 44 -23.69 0.71 10.50
CA TRP A 44 -23.97 0.46 9.09
C TRP A 44 -22.69 0.29 8.26
N ILE A 45 -21.73 1.21 8.42
CA ILE A 45 -20.47 1.15 7.67
C ILE A 45 -19.59 0.00 8.17
N HIS A 46 -19.55 -0.25 9.48
CA HIS A 46 -18.83 -1.40 10.03
C HIS A 46 -19.39 -2.74 9.54
N ALA A 47 -20.72 -2.89 9.44
CA ALA A 47 -21.31 -4.09 8.84
C ALA A 47 -20.91 -4.22 7.37
N ALA A 48 -20.98 -3.13 6.59
CA ALA A 48 -20.56 -3.13 5.19
C ALA A 48 -19.07 -3.52 5.04
N ARG A 49 -18.18 -2.98 5.88
CA ARG A 49 -16.74 -3.32 5.92
C ARG A 49 -16.51 -4.78 6.29
N ARG A 50 -17.14 -5.25 7.37
CA ARG A 50 -16.99 -6.63 7.86
C ARG A 50 -17.38 -7.67 6.81
N PHE A 51 -18.40 -7.39 6.01
CA PHE A 51 -18.87 -8.32 4.98
C PHE A 51 -18.27 -8.04 3.59
N GLY A 52 -17.25 -7.18 3.48
CA GLY A 52 -16.57 -6.89 2.20
C GLY A 52 -17.46 -6.18 1.17
N ARG A 53 -18.44 -5.39 1.63
CA ARG A 53 -19.46 -4.71 0.80
C ARG A 53 -19.33 -3.19 0.82
N GLU A 54 -18.29 -2.63 1.44
CA GLU A 54 -18.10 -1.18 1.60
C GLU A 54 -18.23 -0.43 0.28
N ASN A 55 -17.40 -0.73 -0.71
CA ASN A 55 -17.40 -0.04 -2.01
C ASN A 55 -18.79 -0.05 -2.67
N ARG A 56 -19.49 -1.19 -2.65
CA ARG A 56 -20.85 -1.32 -3.20
C ARG A 56 -21.86 -0.48 -2.41
N SER A 57 -21.81 -0.56 -1.09
CA SER A 57 -22.77 0.08 -0.19
C SER A 57 -22.62 1.59 -0.17
N VAL A 58 -21.38 2.09 -0.10
CA VAL A 58 -21.05 3.53 -0.13
C VAL A 58 -21.34 4.12 -1.51
N ARG A 59 -21.04 3.40 -2.60
CA ARG A 59 -21.43 3.84 -3.95
C ARG A 59 -22.93 3.96 -4.08
N ALA A 60 -23.70 2.95 -3.65
CA ALA A 60 -25.16 2.99 -3.70
C ALA A 60 -25.72 4.16 -2.87
N ALA A 61 -25.13 4.43 -1.71
CA ALA A 61 -25.49 5.58 -0.88
C ALA A 61 -25.23 6.92 -1.61
N HIS A 62 -24.08 7.07 -2.28
CA HIS A 62 -23.79 8.26 -3.08
C HIS A 62 -24.75 8.42 -4.28
N THR A 63 -25.11 7.32 -4.94
CA THR A 63 -26.10 7.35 -6.04
C THR A 63 -27.47 7.80 -5.55
N ALA A 64 -27.89 7.41 -4.35
CA ALA A 64 -29.21 7.73 -3.82
C ALA A 64 -29.28 9.09 -3.10
N LEU A 65 -28.22 9.49 -2.40
CA LEU A 65 -28.23 10.61 -1.45
C LEU A 65 -27.37 11.80 -1.89
N GLY A 66 -26.56 11.63 -2.94
CA GLY A 66 -25.74 12.67 -3.51
C GLY A 66 -24.25 12.62 -3.10
N PRO A 67 -23.49 13.69 -3.38
CA PRO A 67 -22.04 13.67 -3.35
C PRO A 67 -21.41 13.65 -1.95
N VAL A 68 -22.18 13.93 -0.90
CA VAL A 68 -21.70 13.92 0.49
C VAL A 68 -22.66 13.10 1.33
N VAL A 69 -22.16 12.04 1.95
CA VAL A 69 -22.95 11.08 2.71
C VAL A 69 -22.31 10.83 4.07
N ARG A 70 -23.12 10.76 5.11
CA ARG A 70 -22.67 10.44 6.47
C ARG A 70 -22.64 8.93 6.68
N LEU A 71 -21.46 8.38 6.96
CA LEU A 71 -21.25 6.94 7.20
C LEU A 71 -21.29 6.57 8.69
N GLY A 72 -20.99 7.54 9.54
CA GLY A 72 -20.98 7.38 10.99
C GLY A 72 -21.11 8.73 11.71
N PRO A 73 -21.14 8.75 13.06
CA PRO A 73 -21.40 9.96 13.82
C PRO A 73 -20.46 11.11 13.48
N ASN A 74 -19.19 10.78 13.20
CA ASN A 74 -18.12 11.71 12.87
C ASN A 74 -17.42 11.34 11.55
N GLU A 75 -18.09 10.58 10.67
CA GLU A 75 -17.48 10.07 9.43
C GLU A 75 -18.31 10.47 8.22
N LEU A 76 -17.67 11.14 7.26
CA LEU A 76 -18.25 11.61 6.01
C LEU A 76 -17.53 10.97 4.83
N SER A 77 -18.31 10.51 3.85
CA SER A 77 -17.83 10.12 2.54
C SER A 77 -18.13 11.24 1.54
N VAL A 78 -17.14 11.61 0.73
CA VAL A 78 -17.22 12.71 -0.23
C VAL A 78 -16.84 12.21 -1.62
N ALA A 79 -17.79 12.24 -2.53
CA ALA A 79 -17.67 11.87 -3.93
C ALA A 79 -17.92 13.09 -4.84
N SER A 80 -17.18 14.18 -4.62
CA SER A 80 -17.20 15.37 -5.47
C SER A 80 -15.79 15.93 -5.64
N VAL A 81 -15.40 16.21 -6.89
CA VAL A 81 -14.12 16.84 -7.21
C VAL A 81 -14.12 18.30 -6.73
N GLN A 82 -15.05 19.10 -7.23
CA GLN A 82 -15.14 20.52 -6.90
C GLN A 82 -15.80 20.71 -5.52
N GLY A 83 -15.12 21.43 -4.63
CA GLY A 83 -15.61 21.75 -3.30
C GLY A 83 -15.62 20.58 -2.30
N GLY A 84 -15.29 19.37 -2.74
CA GLY A 84 -15.17 18.15 -1.92
C GLY A 84 -13.72 17.73 -1.76
N LEU A 85 -13.21 16.91 -2.70
CA LEU A 85 -11.84 16.37 -2.68
C LEU A 85 -10.78 17.45 -2.49
N SER A 86 -10.90 18.60 -3.16
CA SER A 86 -9.93 19.68 -2.98
C SER A 86 -9.87 20.20 -1.54
N LYS A 87 -10.99 20.29 -0.82
CA LYS A 87 -11.01 20.70 0.59
C LYS A 87 -10.43 19.64 1.52
N VAL A 88 -10.65 18.36 1.21
CA VAL A 88 -10.12 17.24 2.00
C VAL A 88 -8.61 17.11 1.78
N TYR A 89 -8.12 17.19 0.56
CA TYR A 89 -6.69 16.99 0.28
C TYR A 89 -5.84 18.26 0.45
N ALA A 90 -6.38 19.45 0.19
CA ALA A 90 -5.64 20.71 0.35
C ALA A 90 -5.86 21.40 1.72
N GLY A 91 -6.79 20.89 2.54
CA GLY A 91 -7.15 21.51 3.82
C GLY A 91 -6.13 21.30 4.95
N GLY A 92 -5.11 20.48 4.76
CA GLY A 92 -4.07 20.24 5.78
C GLY A 92 -4.57 19.46 7.01
N TRP A 93 -5.59 18.62 6.83
CA TRP A 93 -6.14 17.78 7.90
C TRP A 93 -5.14 16.70 8.33
N GLU A 94 -5.11 16.41 9.63
CA GLU A 94 -4.32 15.31 10.17
C GLU A 94 -4.98 13.97 9.86
N LYS A 95 -4.16 12.91 9.77
CA LYS A 95 -4.68 11.56 9.58
C LYS A 95 -5.35 11.09 10.87
N ASP A 96 -6.42 10.33 10.71
CA ASP A 96 -7.11 9.68 11.83
C ASP A 96 -6.24 8.56 12.45
N GLY A 97 -6.53 8.21 13.71
CA GLY A 97 -5.89 7.09 14.41
C GLY A 97 -6.08 5.73 13.72
N TRP A 98 -7.03 5.60 12.79
CA TRP A 98 -7.18 4.45 11.89
C TRP A 98 -5.88 4.04 11.20
N TYR A 99 -5.00 5.01 10.91
CA TYR A 99 -3.71 4.75 10.28
C TYR A 99 -2.68 4.05 11.20
N GLU A 100 -2.88 4.01 12.52
CA GLU A 100 -2.00 3.31 13.47
C GLU A 100 -1.95 1.80 13.22
N PHE A 101 -2.99 1.24 12.58
CA PHE A 101 -3.03 -0.16 12.16
C PHE A 101 -1.86 -0.56 11.24
N PHE A 102 -1.27 0.41 10.53
CA PHE A 102 -0.14 0.18 9.61
C PHE A 102 1.23 0.34 10.29
N ALA A 103 1.28 0.36 11.63
CA ALA A 103 2.55 0.29 12.35
C ALA A 103 3.21 -1.08 12.15
N ASN A 104 4.52 -1.05 11.89
CA ASN A 104 5.35 -2.23 11.67
C ASN A 104 6.41 -2.30 12.77
N TYR A 105 6.74 -3.49 13.29
CA TYR A 105 7.69 -3.65 14.40
C TYR A 105 7.34 -2.81 15.64
N GLY A 106 6.06 -2.47 15.83
CA GLY A 106 5.61 -1.59 16.92
C GLY A 106 5.95 -0.10 16.74
N VAL A 107 6.46 0.32 15.58
CA VAL A 107 6.82 1.71 15.27
C VAL A 107 6.07 2.17 14.00
N PRO A 108 5.47 3.38 13.98
CA PRO A 108 4.75 3.85 12.79
C PRO A 108 5.71 4.27 11.65
N PRO A 109 5.51 3.77 10.42
CA PRO A 109 6.16 4.35 9.24
C PRO A 109 5.58 5.74 8.92
N MET A 110 6.14 6.46 7.92
CA MET A 110 5.59 7.75 7.46
C MET A 110 4.11 7.66 7.12
N PHE A 111 3.67 6.56 6.48
CA PHE A 111 2.27 6.36 6.11
C PHE A 111 1.34 6.39 7.33
N ALA A 112 1.73 5.72 8.42
CA ALA A 112 0.98 5.66 9.68
C ALA A 112 1.12 6.91 10.55
N THR A 113 2.04 7.84 10.22
CA THR A 113 2.27 9.04 11.03
C THR A 113 1.10 10.03 10.89
N THR A 114 0.42 10.30 12.00
CA THR A 114 -0.78 11.16 12.07
C THR A 114 -0.45 12.66 12.13
N GLY A 115 0.53 13.05 12.95
CA GLY A 115 0.90 14.45 13.17
C GLY A 115 1.63 15.08 11.99
N SER A 116 1.24 16.30 11.62
CA SER A 116 1.77 17.01 10.45
C SER A 116 3.28 17.26 10.50
N LYS A 117 3.82 17.62 11.67
CA LYS A 117 5.26 17.91 11.86
C LYS A 117 6.13 16.64 11.79
N PRO A 118 5.87 15.59 12.58
CA PRO A 118 6.59 14.31 12.44
C PRO A 118 6.53 13.74 11.03
N HIS A 119 5.36 13.79 10.38
CA HIS A 119 5.19 13.36 9.00
C HIS A 119 6.07 14.16 8.03
N SER A 120 6.09 15.49 8.15
CA SER A 120 6.93 16.36 7.30
C SER A 120 8.43 16.07 7.46
N VAL A 121 8.89 15.80 8.68
CA VAL A 121 10.28 15.42 8.96
C VAL A 121 10.63 14.12 8.24
N ARG A 122 9.80 13.08 8.40
CA ARG A 122 10.00 11.77 7.77
C ARG A 122 9.96 11.87 6.25
N LYS A 123 8.97 12.57 5.69
CA LYS A 123 8.83 12.82 4.25
C LYS A 123 10.09 13.45 3.66
N ARG A 124 10.68 14.44 4.34
CA ARG A 124 11.90 15.12 3.88
C ARG A 124 13.09 14.16 3.77
N MET A 125 13.15 13.12 4.59
CA MET A 125 14.23 12.13 4.55
C MET A 125 14.18 11.28 3.28
N ILE A 126 13.01 11.03 2.70
CA ILE A 126 12.83 10.05 1.62
C ILE A 126 12.31 10.62 0.30
N SER A 127 11.58 11.74 0.29
CA SER A 127 10.83 12.16 -0.90
C SER A 127 11.69 12.37 -2.15
N ASN A 128 12.96 12.72 -2.00
CA ASN A 128 13.89 12.88 -3.13
C ASN A 128 14.13 11.56 -3.88
N ILE A 129 14.26 10.43 -3.18
CA ILE A 129 14.61 9.15 -3.82
C ILE A 129 13.52 8.67 -4.79
N TYR A 130 12.27 9.03 -4.48
CA TYR A 130 11.10 8.72 -5.29
C TYR A 130 10.73 9.84 -6.27
N SER A 131 11.54 10.89 -6.40
CA SER A 131 11.27 11.95 -7.38
C SER A 131 11.52 11.43 -8.81
N LYS A 132 10.75 11.95 -9.77
CA LYS A 132 10.86 11.56 -11.19
C LYS A 132 12.29 11.70 -11.71
N SER A 133 12.95 12.83 -11.43
CA SER A 133 14.33 13.09 -11.83
C SER A 133 15.30 12.08 -11.24
N THR A 134 15.17 11.75 -9.96
CA THR A 134 16.06 10.79 -9.28
C THR A 134 15.86 9.38 -9.81
N ILE A 135 14.61 8.95 -10.01
CA ILE A 135 14.29 7.64 -10.59
C ILE A 135 14.87 7.50 -12.00
N GLN A 136 14.67 8.50 -12.87
CA GLN A 136 15.09 8.43 -14.27
C GLN A 136 16.61 8.51 -14.46
N SER A 137 17.30 9.23 -13.57
CA SER A 137 18.76 9.35 -13.59
C SER A 137 19.48 8.24 -12.81
N SER A 138 18.75 7.41 -12.05
CA SER A 138 19.32 6.35 -11.22
C SER A 138 20.00 5.27 -12.06
N GLN A 139 21.33 5.18 -11.96
CA GLN A 139 22.11 4.12 -12.59
C GLN A 139 21.81 2.75 -11.97
N SER A 140 21.63 2.70 -10.64
CA SER A 140 21.33 1.46 -9.92
C SER A 140 19.99 0.87 -10.32
N LEU A 141 18.95 1.71 -10.39
CA LEU A 141 17.61 1.27 -10.81
C LEU A 141 17.61 0.83 -12.28
N ARG A 142 18.34 1.54 -13.15
CA ARG A 142 18.47 1.14 -14.56
C ARG A 142 19.14 -0.22 -14.72
N ALA A 143 20.25 -0.45 -14.00
CA ALA A 143 20.96 -1.72 -14.02
C ALA A 143 20.10 -2.86 -13.46
N ALA A 144 19.45 -2.65 -12.30
CA ALA A 144 18.53 -3.63 -11.72
C ALA A 144 17.35 -3.94 -12.65
N THR A 145 16.78 -2.92 -13.29
CA THR A 145 15.69 -3.08 -14.28
C THR A 145 16.11 -3.94 -15.45
N ALA A 146 17.32 -3.73 -15.98
CA ALA A 146 17.83 -4.53 -17.09
C ALA A 146 17.91 -6.01 -16.70
N VAL A 147 18.46 -6.33 -15.53
CA VAL A 147 18.53 -7.72 -15.04
C VAL A 147 17.13 -8.31 -14.82
N ILE A 148 16.23 -7.58 -14.17
CA ILE A 148 14.87 -8.06 -13.89
C ILE A 148 14.10 -8.34 -15.18
N LEU A 149 14.23 -7.49 -16.20
CA LEU A 149 13.52 -7.69 -17.47
C LEU A 149 14.20 -8.73 -18.36
N HIS A 150 15.48 -8.55 -18.66
CA HIS A 150 16.18 -9.34 -19.67
C HIS A 150 16.65 -10.70 -19.17
N ASP A 151 17.08 -10.79 -17.91
CA ASP A 151 17.67 -12.03 -17.39
C ASP A 151 16.65 -12.86 -16.59
N ARG A 152 15.58 -12.22 -16.07
CA ARG A 152 14.53 -12.89 -15.28
C ARG A 152 13.21 -13.04 -16.02
N LEU A 153 12.55 -11.93 -16.37
CA LEU A 153 11.17 -11.95 -16.88
C LEU A 153 11.07 -12.51 -18.30
N LEU A 154 11.83 -11.98 -19.26
CA LEU A 154 11.72 -12.40 -20.66
C LEU A 154 12.04 -13.89 -20.86
N PRO A 155 13.10 -14.47 -20.27
CA PRO A 155 13.38 -15.89 -20.39
C PRO A 155 12.26 -16.75 -19.79
N LEU A 156 11.66 -16.32 -18.68
CA LEU A 156 10.52 -16.99 -18.07
C LEU A 156 9.28 -16.93 -18.95
N LEU A 157 8.97 -15.79 -19.56
CA LEU A 157 7.84 -15.68 -20.49
C LEU A 157 8.06 -16.57 -21.72
N SER A 158 9.28 -16.61 -22.26
CA SER A 158 9.63 -17.49 -23.38
C SER A 158 9.49 -18.98 -23.01
N SER A 159 9.88 -19.38 -21.80
CA SER A 159 9.74 -20.78 -21.37
C SER A 159 8.29 -21.19 -21.15
N LEU A 160 7.43 -20.26 -20.75
CA LEU A 160 5.98 -20.48 -20.59
C LEU A 160 5.24 -20.60 -21.92
N THR A 161 5.78 -20.07 -23.01
CA THR A 161 5.15 -20.07 -24.35
C THR A 161 5.87 -20.96 -25.36
N ALA A 162 6.98 -21.61 -24.96
CA ALA A 162 7.82 -22.40 -25.85
C ALA A 162 7.06 -23.56 -26.55
N ALA A 163 6.01 -24.11 -25.91
CA ALA A 163 5.18 -25.15 -26.52
C ALA A 163 4.15 -24.60 -27.53
N ASP A 164 3.83 -23.30 -27.49
CA ASP A 164 2.83 -22.68 -28.38
C ASP A 164 3.45 -22.13 -29.68
N GLY A 165 4.78 -22.00 -29.73
CA GLY A 165 5.54 -21.49 -30.88
C GLY A 165 6.11 -22.56 -31.81
N ALA A 166 5.99 -23.84 -31.45
CA ALA A 166 6.40 -24.93 -32.33
C ALA A 166 5.38 -25.08 -33.46
N SER A 167 5.75 -24.63 -34.66
CA SER A 167 5.14 -25.04 -35.92
C SER A 167 5.44 -26.53 -36.23
N ASP A 168 5.26 -27.39 -35.23
CA ASP A 168 5.34 -28.83 -35.36
C ASP A 168 3.89 -29.34 -35.38
N PRO A 169 3.41 -29.89 -36.51
CA PRO A 169 2.06 -30.46 -36.60
C PRO A 169 1.84 -31.65 -35.63
N ASN A 170 2.88 -32.14 -34.97
CA ASN A 170 2.82 -33.14 -33.89
C ASN A 170 3.04 -32.55 -32.47
N ALA A 171 3.14 -31.22 -32.31
CA ALA A 171 3.26 -30.58 -31.00
C ALA A 171 2.02 -30.88 -30.14
N SER A 172 2.22 -31.76 -29.18
CA SER A 172 1.20 -32.34 -28.34
C SER A 172 0.93 -31.41 -27.16
N LYS A 173 -0.24 -30.76 -27.22
CA LYS A 173 -0.92 -29.93 -26.20
C LYS A 173 -0.42 -28.46 -26.08
N PRO A 174 -1.34 -27.50 -26.06
CA PRO A 174 -1.03 -26.09 -25.75
C PRO A 174 -0.45 -25.97 -24.34
N SER A 175 0.34 -24.91 -24.11
CA SER A 175 0.91 -24.61 -22.79
C SER A 175 -0.20 -24.52 -21.74
N PRO A 176 0.04 -24.99 -20.50
CA PRO A 176 -0.96 -24.91 -19.46
C PRO A 176 -1.29 -23.44 -19.13
N PRO A 177 -2.57 -23.11 -18.89
CA PRO A 177 -2.97 -21.76 -18.53
C PRO A 177 -2.24 -21.32 -17.26
N THR A 178 -1.46 -20.25 -17.37
CA THR A 178 -0.66 -19.71 -16.26
C THR A 178 -1.35 -18.50 -15.66
N SER A 179 -1.53 -18.51 -14.34
CA SER A 179 -2.06 -17.33 -13.64
C SER A 179 -1.03 -16.20 -13.70
N ILE A 180 -1.40 -15.08 -14.33
CA ILE A 180 -0.48 -13.94 -14.49
C ILE A 180 -0.33 -13.13 -13.21
N TYR A 181 -1.34 -13.11 -12.33
CA TYR A 181 -1.33 -12.32 -11.10
C TYR A 181 -0.12 -12.65 -10.20
N PRO A 182 0.14 -13.92 -9.83
CA PRO A 182 1.32 -14.23 -9.02
C PRO A 182 2.61 -13.77 -9.69
N LEU A 183 2.77 -14.01 -11.00
CA LEU A 183 3.97 -13.60 -11.74
C LEU A 183 4.18 -12.08 -11.70
N ILE A 184 3.14 -11.30 -11.98
CA ILE A 184 3.18 -9.83 -11.93
C ILE A 184 3.46 -9.35 -10.51
N SER A 185 2.84 -9.93 -9.48
CA SER A 185 3.14 -9.58 -8.08
C SER A 185 4.59 -9.89 -7.69
N GLY A 186 5.16 -10.99 -8.21
CA GLY A 186 6.58 -11.30 -8.02
C GLY A 186 7.50 -10.31 -8.72
N LEU A 187 7.15 -9.95 -9.96
CA LEU A 187 7.88 -8.96 -10.74
C LEU A 187 7.89 -7.58 -10.06
N THR A 188 6.74 -7.10 -9.59
CA THR A 188 6.65 -5.81 -8.90
C THR A 188 7.40 -5.83 -7.58
N MET A 189 7.37 -6.95 -6.85
CA MET A 189 8.18 -7.12 -5.64
C MET A 189 9.68 -7.05 -5.94
N ASP A 190 10.15 -7.67 -7.02
CA ASP A 190 11.56 -7.63 -7.43
C ASP A 190 12.01 -6.19 -7.74
N PHE A 191 11.20 -5.42 -8.48
CA PHE A 191 11.48 -4.01 -8.75
C PHE A 191 11.54 -3.16 -7.47
N VAL A 192 10.55 -3.33 -6.61
CA VAL A 192 10.43 -2.54 -5.37
C VAL A 192 11.58 -2.87 -4.43
N THR A 193 11.85 -4.15 -4.21
CA THR A 193 12.92 -4.58 -3.30
C THR A 193 14.31 -4.31 -3.89
N SER A 194 14.51 -4.38 -5.21
CA SER A 194 15.79 -3.95 -5.81
C SER A 194 16.03 -2.46 -5.65
N HIS A 195 14.98 -1.63 -5.74
CA HIS A 195 15.14 -0.20 -5.50
C HIS A 195 15.42 0.12 -4.02
N ILE A 196 14.77 -0.61 -3.10
CA ILE A 196 14.92 -0.38 -1.67
C ILE A 196 16.27 -0.89 -1.15
N PHE A 197 16.60 -2.14 -1.47
CA PHE A 197 17.70 -2.91 -0.86
C PHE A 197 18.84 -3.24 -1.84
N GLY A 198 18.72 -2.89 -3.11
CA GLY A 198 19.65 -3.34 -4.14
C GLY A 198 19.33 -4.78 -4.60
N LEU A 199 19.78 -5.15 -5.79
CA LEU A 199 19.45 -6.41 -6.43
C LEU A 199 19.97 -7.63 -5.65
N ALA A 200 21.21 -7.57 -5.13
CA ALA A 200 21.78 -8.64 -4.29
C ALA A 200 21.02 -8.89 -2.97
N SER A 201 20.37 -7.86 -2.41
CA SER A 201 19.68 -7.99 -1.12
C SER A 201 18.17 -8.19 -1.27
N GLY A 202 17.59 -7.76 -2.40
CA GLY A 202 16.16 -7.82 -2.71
C GLY A 202 15.67 -9.22 -3.08
N THR A 203 14.45 -9.29 -3.61
CA THR A 203 13.83 -10.57 -3.99
C THR A 203 14.23 -11.02 -5.39
N ASN A 204 14.02 -12.31 -5.63
CA ASN A 204 13.99 -12.91 -6.98
C ASN A 204 12.71 -13.73 -7.15
N PHE A 205 11.57 -13.12 -6.85
CA PHE A 205 10.26 -13.76 -6.96
C PHE A 205 9.87 -14.02 -8.40
N THR A 206 10.44 -13.32 -9.38
CA THR A 206 10.22 -13.62 -10.80
C THR A 206 10.63 -15.06 -11.11
N GLN A 207 11.84 -15.48 -10.70
CA GLN A 207 12.36 -16.83 -10.96
C GLN A 207 12.05 -17.83 -9.84
N ASP A 208 12.06 -17.41 -8.57
CA ASP A 208 11.76 -18.28 -7.42
C ASP A 208 10.25 -18.32 -7.15
N ALA A 209 9.56 -19.20 -7.88
CA ALA A 209 8.12 -19.42 -7.75
C ALA A 209 7.73 -19.91 -6.34
N ALA A 210 8.60 -20.62 -5.63
CA ALA A 210 8.32 -21.15 -4.31
C ALA A 210 8.36 -20.03 -3.26
N ALA A 211 9.39 -19.19 -3.26
CA ALA A 211 9.47 -18.02 -2.37
C ALA A 211 8.34 -17.03 -2.64
N ARG A 212 8.04 -16.78 -3.91
CA ARG A 212 6.89 -15.96 -4.32
C ARG A 212 5.58 -16.49 -3.75
N SER A 213 5.32 -17.79 -3.88
CA SER A 213 4.08 -18.40 -3.40
C SER A 213 3.98 -18.36 -1.87
N ARG A 214 5.10 -18.59 -1.16
CA ARG A 214 5.15 -18.46 0.31
C ARG A 214 4.82 -17.04 0.77
N PHE A 215 5.46 -16.03 0.17
CA PHE A 215 5.19 -14.64 0.52
C PHE A 215 3.74 -14.23 0.23
N LEU A 216 3.22 -14.56 -0.96
CA LEU A 216 1.83 -14.26 -1.31
C LEU A 216 0.84 -14.96 -0.37
N HIS A 217 1.17 -16.16 0.12
CA HIS A 217 0.37 -16.83 1.15
C HIS A 217 0.36 -16.05 2.46
N TRP A 218 1.53 -15.70 3.01
CA TRP A 218 1.62 -14.88 4.23
C TRP A 218 0.89 -13.55 4.09
N TYR A 219 1.03 -12.89 2.94
CA TYR A 219 0.41 -11.60 2.72
C TYR A 219 -1.12 -11.70 2.66
N LYS A 220 -1.64 -12.61 1.83
CA LYS A 220 -3.08 -12.71 1.55
C LYS A 220 -3.89 -13.39 2.65
N CYS A 221 -3.32 -14.33 3.40
CA CYS A 221 -4.06 -15.04 4.44
C CYS A 221 -4.55 -14.10 5.56
N ARG A 222 -3.96 -12.91 5.67
CA ARG A 222 -4.31 -11.87 6.66
C ARG A 222 -5.51 -11.02 6.27
N HIS A 223 -5.84 -10.89 4.98
CA HIS A 223 -6.84 -9.92 4.48
C HIS A 223 -8.24 -10.08 5.11
N GLY A 224 -8.62 -11.30 5.50
CA GLY A 224 -9.92 -11.57 6.14
C GLY A 224 -10.03 -11.14 7.61
N TYR A 225 -8.93 -10.68 8.22
CA TYR A 225 -8.82 -10.50 9.67
C TYR A 225 -8.46 -9.07 10.10
N SER A 226 -8.37 -8.11 9.18
CA SER A 226 -8.04 -6.72 9.51
C SER A 226 -9.17 -5.98 10.22
N PHE A 227 -10.44 -6.32 9.96
CA PHE A 227 -11.60 -5.56 10.43
C PHE A 227 -11.56 -5.20 11.92
N TRP A 228 -11.34 -6.19 12.80
CA TRP A 228 -11.37 -5.97 14.25
C TRP A 228 -10.21 -5.09 14.75
N PRO A 229 -8.94 -5.43 14.49
CA PRO A 229 -7.82 -4.61 14.94
C PRO A 229 -7.78 -3.23 14.27
N GLN A 230 -8.37 -3.06 13.08
CA GLN A 230 -8.38 -1.79 12.36
C GLN A 230 -9.54 -0.87 12.76
N GLU A 231 -10.77 -1.37 12.76
CA GLU A 231 -11.97 -0.56 13.05
C GLU A 231 -12.24 -0.44 14.55
N LEU A 232 -11.86 -1.45 15.34
CA LEU A 232 -12.14 -1.55 16.77
C LEU A 232 -10.89 -1.99 17.57
N PRO A 233 -9.74 -1.28 17.45
CA PRO A 233 -8.48 -1.67 18.09
C PRO A 233 -8.61 -1.80 19.62
N GLY A 234 -9.28 -0.84 20.26
CA GLY A 234 -9.50 -0.84 21.71
C GLY A 234 -10.28 -2.07 22.20
N LEU A 235 -11.37 -2.42 21.51
CA LEU A 235 -12.16 -3.61 21.83
C LEU A 235 -11.35 -4.89 21.59
N THR A 236 -10.63 -4.96 20.47
CA THR A 236 -9.80 -6.12 20.12
C THR A 236 -8.73 -6.38 21.17
N ASN A 237 -8.02 -5.33 21.59
CA ASN A 237 -7.00 -5.42 22.62
C ASN A 237 -7.59 -5.74 24.00
N TRP A 238 -8.73 -5.14 24.33
CA TRP A 238 -9.42 -5.40 25.61
C TRP A 238 -9.86 -6.86 25.72
N LEU A 239 -10.51 -7.41 24.69
CA LEU A 239 -10.95 -8.81 24.65
C LEU A 239 -9.78 -9.78 24.78
N LYS A 240 -8.68 -9.53 24.07
CA LYS A 240 -7.46 -10.35 24.16
C LYS A 240 -6.85 -10.29 25.56
N ARG A 241 -6.72 -9.10 26.14
CA ARG A 241 -6.01 -8.89 27.41
C ARG A 241 -6.79 -9.37 28.63
N TRP A 242 -8.10 -9.11 28.66
CA TRP A 242 -8.91 -9.33 29.87
C TRP A 242 -9.78 -10.58 29.81
N LEU A 243 -10.23 -10.98 28.62
CA LEU A 243 -11.06 -12.17 28.44
C LEU A 243 -10.32 -13.34 27.77
N GLY A 244 -9.08 -13.14 27.32
CA GLY A 244 -8.33 -14.15 26.55
C GLY A 244 -8.93 -14.45 25.18
N LEU A 245 -9.94 -13.69 24.73
CA LEU A 245 -10.67 -13.93 23.49
C LEU A 245 -9.93 -13.30 22.31
N ARG A 246 -9.48 -14.13 21.37
CA ARG A 246 -8.77 -13.70 20.16
C ARG A 246 -9.74 -13.52 19.00
N LEU A 247 -9.98 -12.27 18.59
CA LEU A 247 -10.74 -11.95 17.38
C LEU A 247 -9.94 -12.15 16.09
N VAL A 248 -8.62 -12.25 16.22
CA VAL A 248 -7.67 -12.50 15.13
C VAL A 248 -6.94 -13.81 15.44
N PRO A 249 -6.97 -14.80 14.53
CA PRO A 249 -6.26 -16.06 14.70
C PRO A 249 -4.75 -15.89 14.86
N GLU A 250 -4.12 -16.82 15.56
CA GLU A 250 -2.67 -16.77 15.83
C GLU A 250 -1.79 -16.86 14.56
N PHE A 251 -2.25 -17.58 13.53
CA PHE A 251 -1.50 -17.66 12.28
C PHE A 251 -1.33 -16.30 11.59
N VAL A 252 -2.21 -15.33 11.85
CA VAL A 252 -2.10 -13.95 11.31
C VAL A 252 -0.91 -13.25 11.96
N ASP A 253 -0.71 -13.43 13.28
CA ASP A 253 0.47 -12.91 13.97
C ASP A 253 1.74 -13.56 13.44
N GLN A 254 1.71 -14.87 13.15
CA GLN A 254 2.84 -15.57 12.56
C GLN A 254 3.15 -15.05 11.15
N ALA A 255 2.15 -14.88 10.30
CA ALA A 255 2.34 -14.31 8.96
C ALA A 255 2.91 -12.88 9.01
N ASN A 256 2.47 -12.05 9.97
CA ASN A 256 3.07 -10.74 10.21
C ASN A 256 4.55 -10.86 10.59
N ARG A 257 4.89 -11.74 11.53
CA ARG A 257 6.28 -11.98 11.95
C ARG A 257 7.15 -12.51 10.81
N ASP A 258 6.62 -13.37 9.95
CA ASP A 258 7.37 -13.91 8.81
C ASP A 258 7.69 -12.83 7.77
N ILE A 259 6.73 -11.92 7.50
CA ILE A 259 6.93 -10.76 6.63
C ILE A 259 7.93 -9.76 7.25
N GLU A 260 7.77 -9.46 8.55
CA GLU A 260 8.70 -8.62 9.30
C GLU A 260 10.12 -9.20 9.31
N LYS A 261 10.25 -10.52 9.51
CA LYS A 261 11.54 -11.19 9.47
C LYS A 261 12.16 -11.10 8.08
N MET A 262 11.40 -11.38 7.03
CA MET A 262 11.90 -11.31 5.64
C MET A 262 12.43 -9.90 5.32
N THR A 263 11.71 -8.85 5.72
CA THR A 263 12.14 -7.46 5.52
C THR A 263 13.37 -7.12 6.36
N TRP A 264 13.43 -7.61 7.60
CA TRP A 264 14.60 -7.44 8.44
C TRP A 264 15.86 -8.06 7.84
N ASP A 265 15.74 -9.30 7.33
CA ASP A 265 16.85 -10.00 6.67
C ASP A 265 17.34 -9.22 5.43
N MET A 266 16.43 -8.55 4.69
CA MET A 266 16.80 -7.66 3.57
C MET A 266 17.52 -6.40 4.03
N CYS A 267 17.08 -5.78 5.13
CA CYS A 267 17.79 -4.65 5.75
C CYS A 267 19.21 -5.03 6.16
N GLU A 268 19.40 -6.22 6.74
CA GLU A 268 20.73 -6.69 7.16
C GLU A 268 21.67 -6.91 5.98
N ARG A 269 21.18 -7.51 4.90
CA ARG A 269 21.96 -7.66 3.66
C ARG A 269 22.30 -6.31 3.05
N ALA A 270 21.34 -5.38 2.97
CA ALA A 270 21.57 -4.03 2.45
C ALA A 270 22.61 -3.26 3.28
N ALA A 271 22.56 -3.38 4.61
CA ALA A 271 23.55 -2.79 5.50
C ALA A 271 24.96 -3.38 5.27
N ALA A 272 25.06 -4.70 5.09
CA ALA A 272 26.32 -5.38 4.79
C ALA A 272 26.91 -4.94 3.45
N VAL A 273 26.07 -4.74 2.42
CA VAL A 273 26.51 -4.22 1.11
C VAL A 273 27.08 -2.80 1.26
N LEU A 274 26.44 -1.92 2.03
CA LEU A 274 26.94 -0.56 2.27
C LEU A 274 28.24 -0.54 3.08
N SER A 275 28.38 -1.40 4.10
CA SER A 275 29.58 -1.44 4.94
C SER A 275 30.80 -1.98 4.17
N GLN A 276 30.61 -2.99 3.32
CA GLN A 276 31.66 -3.52 2.44
C GLN A 276 32.07 -2.51 1.36
N GLY A 277 31.15 -1.66 0.89
CA GLY A 277 31.45 -0.58 -0.05
C GLY A 277 32.31 0.54 0.54
N GLY A 278 32.32 0.72 1.86
CA GLY A 278 33.04 1.79 2.57
C GLY A 278 34.48 1.47 2.98
N ALA A 279 34.89 0.20 3.03
CA ALA A 279 36.22 -0.21 3.49
C ALA A 279 37.22 -0.30 2.32
N GLU A 280 38.18 0.63 2.26
CA GLU A 280 39.46 0.74 1.49
C GLU A 280 39.57 0.25 0.02
N LYS A 281 38.56 -0.41 -0.59
CA LYS A 281 38.49 -0.82 -2.01
C LYS A 281 37.09 -0.71 -2.65
N GLY A 282 36.04 -0.27 -1.94
CA GLY A 282 34.68 -0.81 -2.15
C GLY A 282 33.61 -0.09 -2.97
N LEU A 283 33.61 1.25 -3.16
CA LEU A 283 32.52 1.89 -3.94
C LEU A 283 32.66 1.65 -5.45
N ALA A 284 33.90 1.49 -5.93
CA ALA A 284 34.20 1.18 -7.33
C ALA A 284 34.01 -0.31 -7.68
N SER A 285 33.95 -1.20 -6.68
CA SER A 285 33.75 -2.64 -6.86
C SER A 285 32.28 -3.08 -6.70
N MET A 286 31.41 -2.22 -6.17
CA MET A 286 29.99 -2.52 -6.03
C MET A 286 29.32 -2.42 -7.40
N LYS A 287 28.61 -3.48 -7.80
CA LYS A 287 27.82 -3.44 -9.03
C LYS A 287 26.71 -2.39 -8.88
N PRO A 288 26.42 -1.57 -9.90
CA PRO A 288 25.41 -0.53 -9.79
C PRO A 288 24.04 -1.06 -9.32
N GLU A 289 23.62 -2.22 -9.82
CA GLU A 289 22.35 -2.87 -9.48
C GLU A 289 22.25 -3.29 -8.01
N ASP A 290 23.37 -3.51 -7.32
CA ASP A 290 23.41 -3.95 -5.93
C ASP A 290 23.29 -2.79 -4.94
N HIS A 291 23.31 -1.55 -5.42
CA HIS A 291 23.25 -0.37 -4.56
C HIS A 291 21.89 -0.22 -3.86
N PRO A 292 21.82 -0.24 -2.51
CA PRO A 292 20.57 -0.15 -1.75
C PRO A 292 20.12 1.30 -1.59
N ALA A 293 19.52 1.85 -2.65
CA ALA A 293 19.29 3.29 -2.78
C ALA A 293 18.40 3.89 -1.66
N VAL A 294 17.22 3.30 -1.39
CA VAL A 294 16.30 3.82 -0.37
C VAL A 294 16.82 3.57 1.03
N TYR A 295 17.30 2.34 1.31
CA TYR A 295 17.86 1.98 2.61
C TYR A 295 19.06 2.86 2.96
N GLY A 296 19.98 3.10 2.01
CA GLY A 296 21.14 3.96 2.19
C GLY A 296 20.76 5.41 2.48
N GLN A 297 19.80 5.97 1.74
CA GLN A 297 19.32 7.34 1.99
C GLN A 297 18.65 7.48 3.37
N LEU A 298 17.81 6.52 3.77
CA LEU A 298 17.17 6.50 5.08
C LEU A 298 18.20 6.40 6.22
N SER A 299 19.18 5.50 6.07
CA SER A 299 20.26 5.32 7.05
C SER A 299 21.05 6.61 7.24
N ALA A 300 21.52 7.22 6.16
CA ALA A 300 22.27 8.47 6.20
C ALA A 300 21.46 9.64 6.78
N ALA A 301 20.16 9.71 6.48
CA ALA A 301 19.28 10.76 7.00
C ALA A 301 19.05 10.66 8.51
N LEU A 302 18.93 9.43 9.04
CA LEU A 302 18.74 9.18 10.47
C LEU A 302 20.03 9.40 11.26
N GLU A 303 21.19 8.97 10.74
CA GLU A 303 22.51 9.23 11.34
C GLU A 303 22.78 10.74 11.47
N LYS A 304 22.47 11.52 10.43
CA LYS A 304 22.57 12.99 10.45
C LYS A 304 21.57 13.64 11.43
N GLY A 305 20.46 12.96 11.72
CA GLY A 305 19.47 13.38 12.71
C GLY A 305 19.95 13.18 14.15
N SER A 306 20.56 12.03 14.45
CA SER A 306 21.07 11.70 15.80
C SER A 306 22.30 12.52 16.20
N SER A 307 23.20 12.85 15.27
CA SER A 307 24.38 13.68 15.55
C SER A 307 24.09 15.10 16.04
N LYS A 308 22.82 15.57 15.94
CA LYS A 308 22.37 16.87 16.46
C LYS A 308 21.85 16.83 17.90
N LYS A 309 21.74 15.67 18.53
CA LYS A 309 21.40 15.53 19.96
C LYS A 309 22.71 15.30 20.75
N PRO A 310 23.19 16.27 21.55
CA PRO A 310 24.38 16.06 22.37
C PRO A 310 24.08 15.03 23.48
N GLY A 311 24.86 13.94 23.53
CA GLY A 311 25.05 13.15 24.76
C GLY A 311 24.55 11.70 24.82
N VAL A 312 24.04 11.08 23.75
CA VAL A 312 23.61 9.66 23.82
C VAL A 312 23.98 8.88 22.56
N SER A 313 25.22 8.41 22.48
CA SER A 313 25.57 7.30 21.57
C SER A 313 25.51 5.98 22.37
N ALA A 314 24.30 5.49 22.61
CA ALA A 314 24.05 4.21 23.28
C ALA A 314 23.70 3.12 22.24
N PRO A 315 24.01 1.84 22.49
CA PRO A 315 23.56 0.71 21.65
C PRO A 315 22.05 0.69 21.37
N CYS A 316 21.27 1.27 22.29
CA CYS A 316 19.82 1.42 22.18
C CYS A 316 19.40 2.32 21.00
N ASP A 317 20.17 3.36 20.67
CA ASP A 317 19.85 4.30 19.57
C ASP A 317 20.03 3.63 18.20
N VAL A 318 21.06 2.79 18.02
CA VAL A 318 21.29 2.04 16.77
C VAL A 318 20.19 1.00 16.52
N SER A 319 19.79 0.26 17.56
CA SER A 319 18.69 -0.70 17.44
C SER A 319 17.35 -0.01 17.13
N GLU A 320 17.11 1.16 17.72
CA GLU A 320 15.91 1.97 17.45
C GLU A 320 15.91 2.49 16.01
N GLN A 321 17.03 3.06 15.54
CA GLN A 321 17.19 3.52 14.15
C GLN A 321 16.95 2.38 13.14
N ARG A 322 17.54 1.20 13.36
CA ARG A 322 17.33 0.04 12.49
C ARG A 322 15.86 -0.38 12.44
N THR A 323 15.18 -0.36 13.59
CA THR A 323 13.74 -0.65 13.67
C THR A 323 12.91 0.40 12.93
N GLN A 324 13.26 1.68 13.05
CA GLN A 324 12.61 2.76 12.31
C GLN A 324 12.81 2.61 10.79
N ILE A 325 13.99 2.21 10.33
CA ILE A 325 14.25 1.95 8.90
C ILE A 325 13.43 0.75 8.44
N ALA A 326 13.50 -0.37 9.16
CA ALA A 326 12.77 -1.60 8.83
C ALA A 326 11.25 -1.37 8.73
N SER A 327 10.69 -0.61 9.69
CA SER A 327 9.28 -0.21 9.67
C SER A 327 8.91 0.60 8.43
N GLU A 328 9.76 1.57 8.05
CA GLU A 328 9.56 2.41 6.86
C GLU A 328 9.62 1.62 5.56
N VAL A 329 10.64 0.78 5.40
CA VAL A 329 10.84 0.04 4.15
C VAL A 329 9.85 -1.11 4.00
N LEU A 330 9.33 -1.67 5.09
CA LEU A 330 8.23 -2.63 5.03
C LEU A 330 6.96 -1.99 4.46
N ASP A 331 6.66 -0.75 4.86
CA ASP A 331 5.53 0.02 4.30
C ASP A 331 5.72 0.27 2.80
N HIS A 332 6.91 0.73 2.39
CA HIS A 332 7.23 0.95 0.97
C HIS A 332 7.11 -0.33 0.13
N LEU A 333 7.62 -1.44 0.67
CA LEU A 333 7.54 -2.75 0.05
C LEU A 333 6.08 -3.15 -0.17
N ALA A 334 5.26 -3.13 0.89
CA ALA A 334 3.87 -3.54 0.84
C ALA A 334 3.04 -2.67 -0.11
N ALA A 335 3.23 -1.34 -0.04
CA ALA A 335 2.55 -0.39 -0.92
C ALA A 335 2.95 -0.58 -2.38
N GLY A 336 4.23 -0.80 -2.65
CA GLY A 336 4.78 -0.87 -4.01
C GLY A 336 4.36 -2.14 -4.76
N PHE A 337 4.44 -3.31 -4.13
CA PHE A 337 4.25 -4.57 -4.85
C PHE A 337 2.78 -4.87 -5.15
N ASP A 338 1.88 -4.69 -4.17
CA ASP A 338 0.50 -5.16 -4.26
C ASP A 338 -0.33 -4.23 -5.16
N THR A 339 -0.22 -2.91 -4.95
CA THR A 339 -0.96 -1.93 -5.76
C THR A 339 -0.55 -1.97 -7.23
N SER A 340 0.76 -1.89 -7.52
CA SER A 340 1.30 -2.02 -8.88
C SER A 340 0.97 -3.38 -9.47
N GLY A 341 1.02 -4.44 -8.67
CA GLY A 341 0.74 -5.80 -9.12
C GLY A 341 -0.71 -5.96 -9.55
N ILE A 342 -1.65 -5.42 -8.78
CA ILE A 342 -3.08 -5.38 -9.13
C ILE A 342 -3.29 -4.55 -10.40
N THR A 343 -2.73 -3.35 -10.49
CA THR A 343 -2.89 -2.48 -11.66
C THR A 343 -2.37 -3.13 -12.94
N LEU A 344 -1.18 -3.71 -12.92
CA LEU A 344 -0.60 -4.38 -14.08
C LEU A 344 -1.35 -5.67 -14.45
N THR A 345 -1.91 -6.37 -13.45
CA THR A 345 -2.79 -7.52 -13.70
C THR A 345 -4.04 -7.10 -14.47
N PHE A 346 -4.71 -6.03 -14.02
CA PHE A 346 -5.88 -5.49 -14.73
C PHE A 346 -5.51 -4.97 -16.11
N LEU A 347 -4.39 -4.25 -16.26
CA LEU A 347 -3.91 -3.80 -17.56
C LEU A 347 -3.71 -4.98 -18.53
N THR A 348 -3.07 -6.05 -18.05
CA THR A 348 -2.84 -7.26 -18.85
C THR A 348 -4.16 -7.93 -19.23
N HIS A 349 -5.12 -8.00 -18.30
CA HIS A 349 -6.45 -8.51 -18.58
C HIS A 349 -7.18 -7.68 -19.64
N GLU A 350 -7.23 -6.36 -19.49
CA GLU A 350 -7.92 -5.47 -20.42
C GLU A 350 -7.29 -5.51 -21.83
N LEU A 351 -5.96 -5.62 -21.93
CA LEU A 351 -5.25 -5.77 -23.20
C LEU A 351 -5.53 -7.13 -23.85
N SER A 352 -5.62 -8.22 -23.05
CA SER A 352 -5.93 -9.55 -23.58
C SER A 352 -7.32 -9.64 -24.22
N LEU A 353 -8.26 -8.79 -23.78
CA LEU A 353 -9.61 -8.69 -24.34
C LEU A 353 -9.71 -7.74 -25.54
N ARG A 354 -8.66 -6.96 -25.86
CA ARG A 354 -8.69 -5.91 -26.89
C ARG A 354 -7.50 -6.01 -27.85
N PRO A 355 -7.50 -7.00 -28.76
CA PRO A 355 -6.39 -7.21 -29.70
C PRO A 355 -6.04 -5.98 -30.55
N ALA A 356 -7.04 -5.17 -30.93
CA ALA A 356 -6.81 -3.95 -31.68
C ALA A 356 -5.95 -2.93 -30.90
N LEU A 357 -6.23 -2.73 -29.60
CA LEU A 357 -5.40 -1.87 -28.75
C LEU A 357 -4.01 -2.47 -28.53
N GLN A 358 -3.92 -3.79 -28.38
CA GLN A 358 -2.63 -4.47 -28.24
C GLN A 358 -1.76 -4.27 -29.50
N SER A 359 -2.33 -4.41 -30.69
CA SER A 359 -1.64 -4.17 -31.96
C SER A 359 -1.23 -2.71 -32.13
N ALA A 360 -2.12 -1.76 -31.78
CA ALA A 360 -1.81 -0.34 -31.83
C ALA A 360 -0.65 0.03 -30.88
N LEU A 361 -0.70 -0.44 -29.63
CA LEU A 361 0.38 -0.23 -28.66
C LEU A 361 1.70 -0.85 -29.14
N ARG A 362 1.65 -2.05 -29.73
CA ARG A 362 2.85 -2.68 -30.31
C ARG A 362 3.42 -1.86 -31.47
N ALA A 363 2.58 -1.36 -32.36
CA ALA A 363 3.00 -0.52 -33.47
C ALA A 363 3.63 0.79 -32.97
N GLU A 364 3.04 1.42 -31.95
CA GLU A 364 3.59 2.61 -31.29
C GLU A 364 4.98 2.33 -30.71
N LEU A 365 5.11 1.26 -29.92
CA LEU A 365 6.39 0.89 -29.30
C LEU A 365 7.49 0.54 -30.32
N LEU A 366 7.14 -0.14 -31.42
CA LEU A 366 8.07 -0.46 -32.51
C LEU A 366 8.46 0.78 -33.34
N GLY A 367 7.62 1.81 -33.36
CA GLY A 367 7.85 3.06 -34.08
C GLY A 367 8.72 4.08 -33.33
N LEU A 368 9.15 3.79 -32.10
CA LEU A 368 10.00 4.70 -31.32
C LEU A 368 11.42 4.75 -31.92
N SER A 369 11.76 5.89 -32.54
CA SER A 369 13.06 6.13 -33.21
C SER A 369 14.22 6.42 -32.24
N THR A 370 13.92 6.89 -31.02
CA THR A 370 14.88 7.13 -29.93
C THR A 370 14.15 6.90 -28.59
N PRO A 371 14.79 6.32 -27.55
CA PRO A 371 14.09 5.82 -26.36
C PRO A 371 13.33 6.92 -25.62
N LEU A 372 12.25 6.54 -24.91
CA LEU A 372 11.45 7.40 -24.02
C LEU A 372 12.37 8.32 -23.19
N THR A 373 12.54 9.54 -23.68
CA THR A 373 13.33 10.59 -23.05
C THR A 373 12.36 11.56 -22.40
N SER A 374 12.65 11.86 -21.14
CA SER A 374 11.74 12.52 -20.21
C SER A 374 11.43 13.96 -20.62
N ALA A 375 10.28 14.21 -21.24
CA ALA A 375 9.59 15.50 -21.16
C ALA A 375 8.19 15.45 -21.77
N SER A 376 7.21 14.95 -21.02
CA SER A 376 5.83 15.42 -21.13
C SER A 376 5.04 14.95 -19.92
N THR A 377 4.66 15.90 -19.07
CA THR A 377 3.52 15.71 -18.18
C THR A 377 2.29 15.87 -19.07
N PRO A 378 1.35 14.91 -19.15
CA PRO A 378 0.08 15.19 -19.81
C PRO A 378 -0.66 16.26 -19.00
N GLU A 379 -1.08 17.33 -19.67
CA GLU A 379 -2.12 18.21 -19.12
C GLU A 379 -3.36 17.36 -18.89
N ILE A 380 -3.86 17.37 -17.65
CA ILE A 380 -5.07 16.64 -17.27
C ILE A 380 -6.25 17.32 -17.98
N PRO A 381 -6.96 16.64 -18.90
CA PRO A 381 -8.18 17.19 -19.46
C PRO A 381 -9.20 17.36 -18.33
N THR A 382 -9.81 18.54 -18.25
CA THR A 382 -10.95 18.79 -17.36
C THR A 382 -12.11 17.90 -17.78
N THR A 383 -12.37 16.84 -17.02
CA THR A 383 -13.59 16.04 -17.21
C THR A 383 -14.80 16.83 -16.74
N SER A 384 -15.49 17.48 -17.68
CA SER A 384 -16.94 17.67 -17.55
C SER A 384 -17.56 16.28 -17.68
N TYR A 385 -18.21 15.78 -16.62
CA TYR A 385 -18.92 14.50 -16.66
C TYR A 385 -20.10 14.61 -17.65
N PRO A 386 -20.13 13.84 -18.77
CA PRO A 386 -21.38 13.56 -19.45
C PRO A 386 -22.07 12.42 -18.68
N GLY A 387 -23.37 12.55 -18.46
CA GLY A 387 -24.16 11.57 -17.72
C GLY A 387 -23.92 10.13 -18.19
N TRP A 388 -23.74 9.23 -17.23
CA TRP A 388 -23.71 7.80 -17.47
C TRP A 388 -25.08 7.39 -18.04
N GLY A 389 -25.11 7.18 -19.37
CA GLY A 389 -26.24 6.58 -20.06
C GLY A 389 -26.41 5.14 -19.60
N PHE A 390 -27.48 4.90 -18.85
CA PHE A 390 -27.95 3.56 -18.56
C PHE A 390 -28.32 2.87 -19.87
N ILE A 391 -27.68 1.73 -20.15
CA ILE A 391 -28.21 0.71 -21.06
C ILE A 391 -29.51 0.22 -20.43
N ARG A 392 -30.67 0.65 -20.97
CA ARG A 392 -31.96 0.03 -20.68
C ARG A 392 -31.95 -1.37 -21.31
N PRO A 393 -32.35 -2.43 -20.58
CA PRO A 393 -32.80 -3.65 -21.22
C PRO A 393 -34.09 -3.33 -21.99
N SER A 394 -34.10 -3.69 -23.28
CA SER A 394 -35.30 -3.74 -24.10
C SER A 394 -36.36 -4.64 -23.46
N GLY A 395 -37.58 -4.11 -23.32
CA GLY A 395 -38.78 -4.87 -22.94
C GLY A 395 -39.15 -5.93 -23.99
N PRO A 396 -40.26 -6.63 -23.75
CA PRO A 396 -41.57 -6.10 -24.18
C PRO A 396 -42.32 -5.31 -23.11
#